data_AF-A0AA97M0D0-F1
#
_entry.id   AF-A0AA97M0D0-F1
#
_cell.length_a   1.000
_cell.length_b   1.000
_cell.length_c   1.000
_cell.angle_alpha   90.00
_cell.angle_beta   90.00
_cell.angle_gamma   90.00
#
_symmetry.space_group_name_H-M   'P 1'
#
loop_
_entity.id
_entity.type
_entity.pdbx_description
1 polymer ?
#
loop_
_entity_poly.entity_id
_entity_poly.type
_entity_poly.pdbx_seq_one_letter_code
_entity_poly.pdbx_strand_id
1 'polypeptide(L)'
;MSAEAEGRAAAERFRSQQNLGVQPLGDLVAIIEQATGIDVAILDADQDQHGLMMRDPQRDAVFIGVACTRNPMRQRSTLAHELGHVLFADVTDSTAGGWSHRSPEEIRADAFARHLLIPIEGLRQFLGERGSLTQSVLSETVQRFLVSPKIAAIALYQAEYIDDATKQEWLSLTTPQLATRFGWSDQYRALQDESARRRAPQRLLARAVRAYAEGALSIQAIATLRGITRQEAETELREAGVVPCERPVVWADPTELPDVEVDLAALDEALNTPDHTPEPPDTTTRERE
;
A
#
# COMPACT_ATOMS: atom_id res chain seq x y z
N MET A 1 19.09 -20.63 -17.60
CA MET A 1 17.87 -19.99 -18.15
C MET A 1 18.15 -18.48 -18.15
N SER A 2 17.64 -17.69 -19.09
CA SER A 2 17.83 -16.22 -18.99
C SER A 2 16.88 -15.64 -17.93
N ALA A 3 17.23 -14.50 -17.32
CA ALA A 3 16.35 -13.80 -16.37
C ALA A 3 14.94 -13.54 -16.93
N GLU A 4 14.87 -13.18 -18.22
CA GLU A 4 13.62 -13.04 -18.98
C GLU A 4 12.79 -14.35 -18.99
N ALA A 5 13.43 -15.48 -19.30
CA ALA A 5 12.76 -16.78 -19.33
C ALA A 5 12.37 -17.27 -17.93
N GLU A 6 13.17 -16.97 -16.90
CA GLU A 6 12.84 -17.25 -15.51
C GLU A 6 11.61 -16.48 -15.05
N GLY A 7 11.56 -15.17 -15.34
CA GLY A 7 10.42 -14.32 -14.98
C GLY A 7 9.14 -14.79 -15.68
N ARG A 8 9.23 -15.12 -16.97
CA ARG A 8 8.11 -15.72 -17.72
C ARG A 8 7.63 -17.02 -17.07
N ALA A 9 8.52 -17.96 -16.82
CA ALA A 9 8.16 -19.26 -16.26
C ALA A 9 7.54 -19.12 -14.85
N ALA A 10 8.05 -18.19 -14.04
CA ALA A 10 7.48 -17.92 -12.72
C ALA A 10 6.07 -17.30 -12.81
N ALA A 11 5.81 -16.42 -13.77
CA ALA A 11 4.48 -15.86 -13.99
C ALA A 11 3.48 -16.94 -14.44
N GLU A 12 3.87 -17.80 -15.38
CA GLU A 12 3.05 -18.93 -15.83
C GLU A 12 2.74 -19.90 -14.67
N ARG A 13 3.76 -20.22 -13.86
CA ARG A 13 3.59 -21.04 -12.66
C ARG A 13 2.68 -20.38 -11.63
N PHE A 14 2.84 -19.09 -11.35
CA PHE A 14 1.98 -18.36 -10.42
C PHE A 14 0.52 -18.40 -10.88
N ARG A 15 0.25 -18.12 -12.17
CA ARG A 15 -1.09 -18.19 -12.74
C ARG A 15 -1.70 -19.59 -12.61
N SER A 16 -0.91 -20.63 -12.85
CA SER A 16 -1.35 -22.02 -12.72
C SER A 16 -1.68 -22.39 -11.27
N GLN A 17 -0.77 -22.11 -10.32
CA GLN A 17 -0.95 -22.42 -8.90
C GLN A 17 -2.17 -21.70 -8.29
N GLN A 18 -2.43 -20.47 -8.74
CA GLN A 18 -3.54 -19.65 -8.27
C GLN A 18 -4.82 -19.81 -9.12
N ASN A 19 -4.85 -20.75 -10.07
CA ASN A 19 -5.98 -21.01 -10.97
C ASN A 19 -6.50 -19.75 -11.70
N LEU A 20 -5.61 -18.83 -12.07
CA LEU A 20 -5.96 -17.56 -12.73
C LEU A 20 -6.26 -17.73 -14.23
N GLY A 21 -6.05 -18.92 -14.78
CA GLY A 21 -6.19 -19.20 -16.21
C GLY A 21 -5.33 -18.28 -17.06
N VAL A 22 -5.84 -17.84 -18.22
CA VAL A 22 -5.13 -16.91 -19.14
C VAL A 22 -5.90 -15.59 -19.38
N GLN A 23 -7.00 -15.38 -18.68
CA GLN A 23 -7.83 -14.18 -18.80
C GLN A 23 -7.21 -12.98 -18.06
N PRO A 24 -7.63 -11.74 -18.40
CA PRO A 24 -7.20 -10.54 -17.68
C PRO A 24 -7.44 -10.64 -16.18
N LEU A 25 -6.50 -10.11 -15.39
CA LEU A 25 -6.62 -10.06 -13.94
C LEU A 25 -7.44 -8.85 -13.52
N GLY A 26 -8.39 -9.05 -12.60
CA GLY A 26 -9.19 -7.98 -12.00
C GLY A 26 -8.41 -7.19 -10.95
N ASP A 27 -8.90 -7.22 -9.72
CA ASP A 27 -8.27 -6.57 -8.57
C ASP A 27 -6.96 -7.27 -8.18
N LEU A 28 -5.84 -6.72 -8.67
CA LEU A 28 -4.52 -7.30 -8.45
C LEU A 28 -4.09 -7.24 -6.98
N VAL A 29 -4.53 -6.24 -6.23
CA VAL A 29 -4.25 -6.13 -4.79
C VAL A 29 -4.88 -7.32 -4.07
N ALA A 30 -6.18 -7.56 -4.29
CA ALA A 30 -6.87 -8.70 -3.69
C ALA A 30 -6.27 -10.05 -4.11
N ILE A 31 -5.90 -10.20 -5.39
CA ILE A 31 -5.25 -11.42 -5.89
C ILE A 31 -3.93 -11.67 -5.15
N ILE A 32 -3.08 -10.65 -4.99
CA ILE A 32 -1.80 -10.78 -4.28
C ILE A 32 -2.05 -11.18 -2.82
N GLU A 33 -2.90 -10.45 -2.11
CA GLU A 33 -3.18 -10.69 -0.69
C GLU A 33 -3.72 -12.11 -0.46
N GLN A 34 -4.62 -12.58 -1.33
CA GLN A 34 -5.22 -13.92 -1.21
C GLN A 34 -4.25 -15.04 -1.58
N ALA A 35 -3.46 -14.86 -2.64
CA ALA A 35 -2.54 -15.88 -3.14
C ALA A 35 -1.32 -16.09 -2.23
N THR A 36 -0.85 -15.02 -1.59
CA THR A 36 0.44 -15.00 -0.89
C THR A 36 0.32 -14.73 0.61
N GLY A 37 -0.79 -14.12 1.05
CA GLY A 37 -0.94 -13.63 2.42
C GLY A 37 -0.13 -12.36 2.74
N ILE A 38 0.57 -11.79 1.75
CA ILE A 38 1.32 -10.53 1.85
C ILE A 38 0.32 -9.38 1.95
N ASP A 39 0.53 -8.48 2.91
CA ASP A 39 -0.28 -7.27 3.03
C ASP A 39 0.13 -6.25 1.95
N VAL A 40 -0.85 -5.73 1.20
CA VAL A 40 -0.61 -4.81 0.09
C VAL A 40 -1.32 -3.48 0.36
N ALA A 41 -0.57 -2.38 0.27
CA ALA A 41 -1.07 -1.03 0.52
C ALA A 41 -0.90 -0.11 -0.69
N ILE A 42 -1.91 0.68 -0.99
CA ILE A 42 -1.82 1.85 -1.89
C ILE A 42 -1.77 3.11 -1.03
N LEU A 43 -0.66 3.85 -1.13
CA LEU A 43 -0.31 4.94 -0.22
C LEU A 43 -0.04 6.24 -0.98
N ASP A 44 -0.26 7.37 -0.32
CA ASP A 44 0.24 8.64 -0.87
C ASP A 44 1.76 8.67 -0.65
N ALA A 45 2.49 8.78 -1.76
CA ALA A 45 3.93 8.92 -1.77
C ALA A 45 4.32 9.95 -2.84
N ASP A 46 5.51 10.54 -2.69
CA ASP A 46 6.04 11.45 -3.70
C ASP A 46 6.24 10.73 -5.04
N GLN A 47 6.08 11.45 -6.14
CA GLN A 47 5.93 10.88 -7.49
C GLN A 47 7.12 9.99 -7.94
N ASP A 48 8.28 10.15 -7.32
CA ASP A 48 9.53 9.44 -7.64
C ASP A 48 9.66 8.08 -6.95
N GLN A 49 8.78 7.75 -5.98
CA GLN A 49 8.70 6.42 -5.37
C GLN A 49 7.58 5.61 -6.05
N HIS A 50 7.97 4.61 -6.83
CA HIS A 50 7.03 3.93 -7.73
C HIS A 50 6.41 2.68 -7.12
N GLY A 51 7.15 1.99 -6.28
CA GLY A 51 6.79 0.82 -5.49
C GLY A 51 7.86 0.63 -4.42
N LEU A 52 7.47 0.05 -3.30
CA LEU A 52 8.38 -0.32 -2.22
C LEU A 52 7.95 -1.69 -1.69
N MET A 53 8.86 -2.64 -1.75
CA MET A 53 8.77 -3.87 -0.97
C MET A 53 9.55 -3.69 0.33
N MET A 54 8.91 -4.01 1.46
CA MET A 54 9.54 -3.94 2.77
C MET A 54 9.35 -5.27 3.50
N ARG A 55 10.44 -5.78 4.08
CA ARG A 55 10.41 -6.92 4.99
C ARG A 55 10.61 -6.44 6.41
N ASP A 56 9.73 -6.82 7.33
CA ASP A 56 9.91 -6.69 8.76
C ASP A 56 10.72 -7.90 9.26
N PRO A 57 12.03 -7.76 9.56
CA PRO A 57 12.88 -8.87 9.98
C PRO A 57 12.51 -9.42 11.37
N GLN A 58 11.82 -8.64 12.21
CA GLN A 58 11.42 -9.09 13.54
C GLN A 58 10.17 -9.97 13.50
N ARG A 59 9.27 -9.72 12.54
CA ARG A 59 7.99 -10.43 12.40
C ARG A 59 7.94 -11.41 11.23
N ASP A 60 9.03 -11.48 10.47
CA ASP A 60 9.14 -12.19 9.19
C ASP A 60 7.98 -11.87 8.22
N ALA A 61 7.53 -10.62 8.25
CA ALA A 61 6.39 -10.15 7.45
C ALA A 61 6.87 -9.37 6.24
N VAL A 62 6.31 -9.66 5.07
CA VAL A 62 6.57 -8.91 3.83
C VAL A 62 5.37 -8.02 3.54
N PHE A 63 5.64 -6.79 3.11
CA PHE A 63 4.66 -5.79 2.74
C PHE A 63 4.99 -5.24 1.35
N ILE A 64 3.95 -5.03 0.53
CA ILE A 64 4.07 -4.32 -0.74
C ILE A 64 3.33 -2.99 -0.62
N GLY A 65 4.07 -1.89 -0.74
CA GLY A 65 3.53 -0.54 -0.84
C GLY A 65 3.65 -0.03 -2.27
N VAL A 66 2.57 0.49 -2.85
CA VAL A 66 2.60 1.15 -4.16
C VAL A 66 1.96 2.53 -4.06
N ALA A 67 2.53 3.51 -4.74
CA ALA A 67 2.03 4.87 -4.70
C ALA A 67 0.65 5.02 -5.38
N CYS A 68 -0.20 5.89 -4.83
CA CYS A 68 -1.34 6.47 -5.52
C CYS A 68 -0.87 7.13 -6.83
N THR A 69 -1.62 6.97 -7.91
CA THR A 69 -1.25 7.57 -9.19
C THR A 69 -2.44 7.78 -10.11
N ARG A 70 -2.34 8.74 -11.02
CA ARG A 70 -3.27 8.89 -12.16
C ARG A 70 -2.87 8.03 -13.37
N ASN A 71 -1.91 7.12 -13.22
CA ASN A 71 -1.45 6.21 -14.27
C ASN A 71 -1.78 4.75 -13.90
N PRO A 72 -3.04 4.30 -14.04
CA PRO A 72 -3.50 3.00 -13.53
C PRO A 72 -2.72 1.80 -14.10
N MET A 73 -2.39 1.84 -15.39
CA MET A 73 -1.63 0.75 -16.04
C MET A 73 -0.22 0.63 -15.48
N ARG A 74 0.37 1.75 -15.05
CA ARG A 74 1.68 1.79 -14.41
C ARG A 74 1.61 1.21 -13.01
N GLN A 75 0.59 1.60 -12.22
CA GLN A 75 0.38 1.04 -10.89
C GLN A 75 0.24 -0.48 -10.93
N ARG A 76 -0.54 -1.01 -11.88
CA ARG A 76 -0.71 -2.45 -12.09
C ARG A 76 0.60 -3.15 -12.42
N SER A 77 1.41 -2.59 -13.32
CA SER A 77 2.73 -3.15 -13.61
C SER A 77 3.68 -3.08 -12.43
N THR A 78 3.65 -2.00 -11.63
CA THR A 78 4.47 -1.90 -10.43
C THR A 78 4.06 -2.97 -9.41
N LEU A 79 2.77 -3.11 -9.10
CA LEU A 79 2.27 -4.17 -8.20
C LEU A 79 2.73 -5.56 -8.63
N ALA A 80 2.64 -5.86 -9.93
CA ALA A 80 3.09 -7.14 -10.48
C ALA A 80 4.62 -7.30 -10.42
N HIS A 81 5.37 -6.22 -10.61
CA HIS A 81 6.84 -6.19 -10.53
C HIS A 81 7.32 -6.42 -9.08
N GLU A 82 6.73 -5.72 -8.09
CA GLU A 82 7.03 -5.94 -6.67
C GLU A 82 6.70 -7.37 -6.24
N LEU A 83 5.58 -7.93 -6.69
CA LEU A 83 5.26 -9.34 -6.47
C LEU A 83 6.35 -10.26 -7.03
N GLY A 84 6.89 -9.94 -8.21
CA GLY A 84 8.02 -10.65 -8.81
C GLY A 84 9.21 -10.70 -7.85
N HIS A 85 9.65 -9.55 -7.34
CA HIS A 85 10.73 -9.48 -6.35
C HIS A 85 10.45 -10.34 -5.11
N VAL A 86 9.22 -10.29 -4.57
CA VAL A 86 8.88 -11.10 -3.41
C VAL A 86 8.98 -12.60 -3.69
N LEU A 87 8.46 -13.06 -4.83
CA LEU A 87 8.43 -14.50 -5.15
C LEU A 87 9.82 -15.09 -5.41
N PHE A 88 10.76 -14.28 -5.87
CA PHE A 88 12.15 -14.69 -6.03
C PHE A 88 12.99 -14.48 -4.77
N ALA A 89 12.38 -13.94 -3.70
CA ALA A 89 13.08 -13.51 -2.49
C ALA A 89 14.25 -12.55 -2.80
N ASP A 90 14.11 -11.78 -3.87
CA ASP A 90 15.03 -10.72 -4.28
C ASP A 90 14.78 -9.50 -3.37
N VAL A 91 14.97 -9.68 -2.05
CA VAL A 91 14.99 -8.57 -1.10
C VAL A 91 16.32 -7.88 -1.29
N THR A 92 16.40 -6.96 -2.23
CA THR A 92 17.56 -6.08 -2.31
C THR A 92 17.50 -5.15 -1.10
N ASP A 93 18.44 -5.30 -0.18
CA ASP A 93 18.94 -4.17 0.61
C ASP A 93 19.32 -3.10 -0.42
N SER A 94 18.48 -2.11 -0.62
CA SER A 94 18.63 -1.11 -1.67
C SER A 94 19.73 -0.12 -1.29
N THR A 95 20.96 -0.62 -1.23
CA THR A 95 22.21 0.13 -1.12
C THR A 95 23.36 -0.62 -1.82
N ALA A 96 23.38 -0.65 -3.16
CA ALA A 96 24.64 -0.88 -3.89
C ALA A 96 24.52 -0.44 -5.37
N GLY A 97 25.44 0.45 -5.76
CA GLY A 97 25.47 1.12 -7.05
C GLY A 97 25.89 0.26 -8.25
N GLY A 98 25.72 0.84 -9.44
CA GLY A 98 26.27 0.29 -10.69
C GLY A 98 25.48 0.70 -11.93
N TRP A 99 25.55 1.96 -12.34
CA TRP A 99 25.01 2.41 -13.64
C TRP A 99 25.78 1.76 -14.79
N SER A 100 25.16 0.79 -15.49
CA SER A 100 25.21 0.69 -16.97
C SER A 100 24.39 -0.48 -17.54
N HIS A 101 23.97 -1.46 -16.74
CA HIS A 101 23.06 -2.52 -17.18
C HIS A 101 22.01 -2.80 -16.11
N ARG A 102 20.74 -2.99 -16.52
CA ARG A 102 19.69 -3.47 -15.61
C ARG A 102 20.12 -4.80 -15.02
N SER A 103 19.96 -4.96 -13.70
CA SER A 103 20.36 -6.18 -13.03
C SER A 103 19.48 -7.36 -13.50
N PRO A 104 19.97 -8.61 -13.43
CA PRO A 104 19.18 -9.78 -13.75
C PRO A 104 17.86 -9.87 -12.96
N GLU A 105 17.86 -9.41 -11.70
CA GLU A 105 16.68 -9.36 -10.82
C GLU A 105 15.60 -8.44 -11.39
N GLU A 106 15.97 -7.22 -11.80
CA GLU A 106 15.06 -6.25 -12.43
C GLU A 106 14.48 -6.77 -13.75
N ILE A 107 15.32 -7.39 -14.58
CA ILE A 107 14.88 -7.99 -15.86
C ILE A 107 13.86 -9.11 -15.58
N ARG A 108 14.13 -9.94 -14.56
CA ARG A 108 13.27 -11.04 -14.16
C ARG A 108 11.94 -10.53 -13.60
N ALA A 109 11.94 -9.50 -12.77
CA ALA A 109 10.73 -8.88 -12.22
C ALA A 109 9.88 -8.22 -13.33
N ASP A 110 10.50 -7.51 -14.27
CA ASP A 110 9.82 -6.94 -15.43
C ASP A 110 9.19 -8.02 -16.33
N ALA A 111 9.92 -9.11 -16.58
CA ALA A 111 9.42 -10.24 -17.35
C ALA A 111 8.25 -10.93 -16.63
N PHE A 112 8.38 -11.16 -15.32
CA PHE A 112 7.30 -11.68 -14.48
C PHE A 112 6.06 -10.80 -14.57
N ALA A 113 6.20 -9.49 -14.37
CA ALA A 113 5.09 -8.55 -14.42
C ALA A 113 4.35 -8.58 -15.77
N ARG A 114 5.08 -8.55 -16.89
CA ARG A 114 4.47 -8.64 -18.23
C ARG A 114 3.71 -9.93 -18.42
N HIS A 115 4.33 -11.08 -18.15
CA HIS A 115 3.71 -12.37 -18.40
C HIS A 115 2.59 -12.70 -17.41
N LEU A 116 2.60 -12.11 -16.21
CA LEU A 116 1.50 -12.21 -15.26
C LEU A 116 0.27 -11.45 -15.76
N LEU A 117 0.46 -10.21 -16.22
CA LEU A 117 -0.63 -9.32 -16.62
C LEU A 117 -1.20 -9.66 -18.01
N ILE A 118 -0.34 -10.02 -18.96
CA ILE A 118 -0.70 -10.36 -20.34
C ILE A 118 0.01 -11.65 -20.78
N PRO A 119 -0.51 -12.83 -20.40
CA PRO A 119 0.08 -14.10 -20.83
C PRO A 119 -0.04 -14.25 -22.35
N ILE A 120 1.01 -14.73 -23.00
CA ILE A 120 1.06 -14.91 -24.47
C ILE A 120 -0.08 -15.79 -24.97
N GLU A 121 -0.43 -16.84 -24.22
CA GLU A 121 -1.55 -17.70 -24.56
C GLU A 121 -2.91 -16.99 -24.46
N GLY A 122 -3.11 -16.16 -23.44
CA GLY A 122 -4.32 -15.35 -23.31
C GLY A 122 -4.44 -14.31 -24.43
N LEU A 123 -3.32 -13.72 -24.83
CA LEU A 123 -3.26 -12.81 -25.97
C LEU A 123 -3.62 -13.51 -27.28
N ARG A 124 -3.10 -14.72 -27.51
CA ARG A 124 -3.44 -15.55 -28.68
C ARG A 124 -4.92 -15.95 -28.69
N GLN A 125 -5.48 -16.34 -27.55
CA GLN A 125 -6.91 -16.64 -27.45
C GLN A 125 -7.78 -15.41 -27.74
N PHE A 126 -7.35 -14.23 -27.29
CA PHE A 126 -8.08 -12.99 -27.53
C PHE A 126 -8.06 -12.54 -28.99
N LEU A 127 -6.89 -12.63 -29.64
CA LEU A 127 -6.72 -12.15 -31.01
C LEU A 127 -7.10 -13.18 -32.07
N GLY A 128 -6.91 -14.48 -31.81
CA GLY A 128 -7.06 -15.53 -32.81
C GLY A 128 -6.08 -15.36 -33.98
N GLU A 129 -6.50 -15.78 -35.18
CA GLU A 129 -5.73 -15.68 -36.43
C GLU A 129 -5.99 -14.35 -37.16
N ARG A 130 -5.88 -13.23 -36.44
CA ARG A 130 -5.97 -11.90 -37.07
C ARG A 130 -4.76 -11.65 -37.98
N GLY A 131 -5.02 -10.99 -39.11
CA GLY A 131 -3.99 -10.52 -40.04
C GLY A 131 -3.24 -9.29 -39.50
N SER A 132 -2.89 -8.33 -40.37
CA SER A 132 -2.15 -7.12 -39.97
C SER A 132 -2.85 -6.36 -38.85
N LEU A 133 -2.18 -6.20 -37.70
CA LEU A 133 -2.72 -5.47 -36.57
C LEU A 133 -2.57 -3.96 -36.73
N THR A 134 -3.58 -3.22 -36.29
CA THR A 134 -3.59 -1.75 -36.30
C THR A 134 -3.55 -1.20 -34.87
N GLN A 135 -3.40 0.11 -34.71
CA GLN A 135 -3.50 0.77 -33.40
C GLN A 135 -4.85 0.52 -32.69
N SER A 136 -5.93 0.19 -33.43
CA SER A 136 -7.21 -0.23 -32.83
C SER A 136 -7.04 -1.51 -32.01
N VAL A 137 -6.31 -2.49 -32.56
CA VAL A 137 -6.05 -3.76 -31.87
C VAL A 137 -5.12 -3.57 -30.68
N LEU A 138 -4.12 -2.68 -30.79
CA LEU A 138 -3.32 -2.27 -29.63
C LEU A 138 -4.21 -1.70 -28.52
N SER A 139 -5.13 -0.80 -28.88
CA SER A 139 -6.07 -0.21 -27.93
C SER A 139 -6.99 -1.25 -27.28
N GLU A 140 -7.57 -2.15 -28.07
CA GLU A 140 -8.36 -3.30 -27.58
C GLU A 140 -7.56 -4.15 -26.59
N THR A 141 -6.29 -4.43 -26.90
CA THR A 141 -5.40 -5.23 -26.04
C THR A 141 -5.08 -4.52 -24.73
N VAL A 142 -4.72 -3.23 -24.80
CA VAL A 142 -4.47 -2.36 -23.65
C VAL A 142 -5.70 -2.30 -22.74
N GLN A 143 -6.88 -2.10 -23.32
CA GLN A 143 -8.14 -2.00 -22.61
C GLN A 143 -8.56 -3.36 -22.00
N ARG A 144 -8.36 -4.46 -22.72
CA ARG A 144 -8.73 -5.81 -22.27
C ARG A 144 -7.87 -6.29 -21.10
N PHE A 145 -6.56 -6.16 -21.21
CA PHE A 145 -5.61 -6.68 -20.21
C PHE A 145 -5.23 -5.65 -19.14
N LEU A 146 -5.66 -4.39 -19.30
CA LEU A 146 -5.34 -3.27 -18.40
C LEU A 146 -3.82 -3.14 -18.18
N VAL A 147 -3.09 -3.08 -19.30
CA VAL A 147 -1.63 -2.90 -19.36
C VAL A 147 -1.26 -1.66 -20.14
N SER A 148 -0.02 -1.17 -20.01
CA SER A 148 0.43 -0.02 -20.79
C SER A 148 0.61 -0.39 -22.28
N PRO A 149 0.52 0.57 -23.22
CA PRO A 149 0.81 0.33 -24.63
C PRO A 149 2.18 -0.30 -24.85
N LYS A 150 3.17 0.07 -24.03
CA LYS A 150 4.52 -0.51 -24.07
C LYS A 150 4.51 -2.00 -23.75
N ILE A 151 3.85 -2.40 -22.67
CA ILE A 151 3.73 -3.81 -22.29
C ILE A 151 2.96 -4.60 -23.36
N ALA A 152 1.85 -4.05 -23.87
CA ALA A 152 1.07 -4.67 -24.93
C ALA A 152 1.87 -4.85 -26.22
N ALA A 153 2.60 -3.82 -26.68
CA ALA A 153 3.43 -3.89 -27.88
C ALA A 153 4.54 -4.94 -27.75
N ILE A 154 5.19 -5.05 -26.59
CA ILE A 154 6.20 -6.09 -26.34
C ILE A 154 5.55 -7.49 -26.40
N ALA A 155 4.39 -7.68 -25.76
CA ALA A 155 3.69 -8.97 -25.76
C ALA A 155 3.21 -9.36 -27.16
N LEU A 156 2.70 -8.40 -27.95
CA LEU A 156 2.27 -8.61 -29.33
C LEU A 156 3.44 -9.00 -30.24
N TYR A 157 4.59 -8.36 -30.06
CA TYR A 157 5.83 -8.71 -30.77
C TYR A 157 6.32 -10.11 -30.39
N GLN A 158 6.37 -10.44 -29.09
CA GLN A 158 6.76 -11.76 -28.60
C GLN A 158 5.79 -12.88 -29.03
N ALA A 159 4.53 -12.53 -29.27
CA ALA A 159 3.52 -13.44 -29.81
C ALA A 159 3.53 -13.54 -31.34
N GLU A 160 4.45 -12.82 -32.02
CA GLU A 160 4.65 -12.80 -33.48
C GLU A 160 3.50 -12.15 -34.28
N TYR A 161 2.69 -11.30 -33.64
CA TYR A 161 1.61 -10.57 -34.32
C TYR A 161 2.06 -9.28 -35.00
N ILE A 162 3.18 -8.71 -34.58
CA ILE A 162 3.75 -7.49 -35.14
C ILE A 162 5.27 -7.63 -35.31
N ASP A 163 5.83 -6.86 -36.24
CA ASP A 163 7.28 -6.77 -36.43
C ASP A 163 7.94 -5.78 -35.47
N ASP A 164 9.27 -5.73 -35.49
CA ASP A 164 10.04 -4.84 -34.61
C ASP A 164 9.76 -3.36 -34.93
N ALA A 165 9.59 -3.01 -36.21
CA ALA A 165 9.30 -1.64 -36.64
C ALA A 165 7.99 -1.12 -36.04
N THR A 166 6.92 -1.91 -36.14
CA THR A 166 5.61 -1.60 -35.55
C THR A 166 5.70 -1.53 -34.02
N LYS A 167 6.45 -2.44 -33.39
CA LYS A 167 6.70 -2.37 -31.94
C LYS A 167 7.34 -1.03 -31.56
N GLN A 168 8.41 -0.61 -32.25
CA GLN A 168 9.08 0.67 -31.94
C GLN A 168 8.15 1.87 -32.13
N GLU A 169 7.31 1.88 -33.16
CA GLU A 169 6.27 2.91 -33.34
C GLU A 169 5.35 2.97 -32.12
N TRP A 170 4.83 1.82 -31.69
CA TRP A 170 3.82 1.74 -30.63
C TRP A 170 4.35 1.99 -29.23
N LEU A 171 5.66 1.83 -28.99
CA LEU A 171 6.29 2.19 -27.71
C LEU A 171 6.16 3.69 -27.36
N SER A 172 5.92 4.54 -28.35
CA SER A 172 5.71 6.00 -28.16
C SER A 172 4.28 6.37 -27.75
N LEU A 173 3.31 5.45 -27.91
CA LEU A 173 1.90 5.70 -27.64
C LEU A 173 1.60 5.62 -26.14
N THR A 174 0.63 6.41 -25.71
CA THR A 174 0.17 6.47 -24.31
C THR A 174 -1.26 5.97 -24.15
N THR A 175 -1.57 5.43 -22.97
CA THR A 175 -2.93 4.95 -22.66
C THR A 175 -4.00 6.03 -22.84
N PRO A 176 -3.82 7.29 -22.39
CA PRO A 176 -4.81 8.35 -22.60
C PRO A 176 -5.07 8.66 -24.08
N GLN A 177 -4.03 8.61 -24.94
CA GLN A 177 -4.17 8.83 -26.38
C GLN A 177 -5.00 7.72 -27.02
N LEU A 178 -4.73 6.45 -26.69
CA LEU A 178 -5.53 5.32 -27.18
C LEU A 178 -6.97 5.40 -26.66
N ALA A 179 -7.16 5.68 -25.37
CA ALA A 179 -8.48 5.83 -24.77
C ALA A 179 -9.34 6.90 -25.45
N THR A 180 -8.72 8.04 -25.75
CA THR A 180 -9.39 9.14 -26.47
C THR A 180 -9.70 8.76 -27.91
N ARG A 181 -8.72 8.20 -28.63
CA ARG A 181 -8.87 7.87 -30.06
C ARG A 181 -9.90 6.77 -30.31
N PHE A 182 -10.02 5.81 -29.40
CA PHE A 182 -10.86 4.61 -29.56
C PHE A 182 -12.07 4.58 -28.61
N GLY A 183 -12.42 5.70 -27.99
CA GLY A 183 -13.73 5.88 -27.36
C GLY A 183 -13.92 5.22 -25.99
N TRP A 184 -12.86 5.03 -25.21
CA TRP A 184 -12.94 4.46 -23.86
C TRP A 184 -12.35 5.35 -22.76
N SER A 185 -12.30 6.68 -23.01
CA SER A 185 -11.84 7.69 -22.05
C SER A 185 -12.56 7.65 -20.70
N ASP A 186 -13.87 7.38 -20.67
CA ASP A 186 -14.63 7.33 -19.41
C ASP A 186 -14.21 6.14 -18.54
N GLN A 187 -13.99 4.98 -19.17
CA GLN A 187 -13.42 3.83 -18.48
C GLN A 187 -12.00 4.16 -17.98
N TYR A 188 -11.18 4.82 -18.79
CA TYR A 188 -9.84 5.22 -18.36
C TYR A 188 -9.88 6.17 -17.15
N ARG A 189 -10.79 7.15 -17.13
CA ARG A 189 -10.99 8.05 -15.97
C ARG A 189 -11.39 7.27 -14.71
N ALA A 190 -12.32 6.33 -14.81
CA ALA A 190 -12.71 5.49 -13.69
C ALA A 190 -11.51 4.70 -13.12
N LEU A 191 -10.65 4.16 -13.99
CA LEU A 191 -9.40 3.51 -13.58
C LEU A 191 -8.42 4.48 -12.92
N GLN A 192 -8.31 5.72 -13.41
CA GLN A 192 -7.47 6.74 -12.77
C GLN A 192 -7.97 7.08 -11.36
N ASP A 193 -9.28 7.21 -11.18
CA ASP A 193 -9.88 7.54 -9.89
C ASP A 193 -9.78 6.36 -8.90
N GLU A 194 -9.77 5.12 -9.40
CA GLU A 194 -9.41 3.94 -8.61
C GLU A 194 -7.94 3.95 -8.19
N SER A 195 -7.01 4.12 -9.13
CA SER A 195 -5.56 4.07 -8.84
C SER A 195 -5.05 5.25 -8.01
N ALA A 196 -5.81 6.35 -7.97
CA ALA A 196 -5.50 7.53 -7.16
C ALA A 196 -6.04 7.44 -5.72
N ARG A 197 -6.82 6.40 -5.38
CA ARG A 197 -7.33 6.21 -4.03
C ARG A 197 -6.39 5.37 -3.20
N ARG A 198 -6.19 5.79 -1.94
CA ARG A 198 -5.50 4.98 -0.93
C ARG A 198 -6.26 3.68 -0.71
N ARG A 199 -5.51 2.64 -0.36
CA ARG A 199 -6.05 1.33 0.00
C ARG A 199 -5.19 0.70 1.08
N ALA A 200 -5.77 0.46 2.24
CA ALA A 200 -5.12 -0.30 3.29
C ALA A 200 -5.15 -1.81 2.98
N PRO A 201 -4.17 -2.58 3.51
CA PRO A 201 -4.22 -4.03 3.43
C PRO A 201 -5.49 -4.57 4.07
N GLN A 202 -6.19 -5.48 3.39
CA GLN A 202 -7.53 -5.91 3.80
C GLN A 202 -7.48 -6.61 5.17
N ARG A 203 -6.47 -7.44 5.42
CA ARG A 203 -6.31 -8.17 6.68
C ARG A 203 -6.05 -7.23 7.85
N LEU A 204 -5.21 -6.21 7.64
CA LEU A 204 -4.94 -5.18 8.64
C LEU A 204 -6.21 -4.40 8.97
N LEU A 205 -6.96 -3.97 7.95
CA LEU A 205 -8.21 -3.24 8.14
C LEU A 205 -9.26 -4.10 8.86
N ALA A 206 -9.43 -5.37 8.48
CA ALA A 206 -10.37 -6.27 9.14
C ALA A 206 -10.04 -6.47 10.63
N ARG A 207 -8.75 -6.58 10.98
CA ARG A 207 -8.30 -6.63 12.38
C ARG A 207 -8.60 -5.33 13.12
N ALA A 208 -8.34 -4.18 12.50
CA ALA A 208 -8.61 -2.89 13.09
C ALA A 208 -10.12 -2.70 13.37
N VAL A 209 -10.98 -3.08 12.43
CA VAL A 209 -12.44 -3.03 12.60
C VAL A 209 -12.92 -3.91 13.76
N ARG A 210 -12.37 -5.13 13.92
CA ARG A 210 -12.66 -5.96 15.11
C ARG A 210 -12.20 -5.31 16.41
N ALA A 211 -10.99 -4.78 16.44
CA ALA A 211 -10.47 -4.09 17.62
C ALA A 211 -11.30 -2.83 17.97
N TYR A 212 -11.85 -2.14 16.97
CA TYR A 212 -12.81 -1.06 17.18
C TYR A 212 -14.11 -1.58 17.81
N ALA A 213 -14.68 -2.67 17.29
CA ALA A 213 -15.87 -3.30 17.85
C ALA A 213 -15.66 -3.76 19.31
N GLU A 214 -14.44 -4.17 19.66
CA GLU A 214 -14.04 -4.57 21.03
C GLU A 214 -13.71 -3.38 21.94
N GLY A 215 -13.77 -2.15 21.43
CA GLY A 215 -13.41 -0.93 22.17
C GLY A 215 -11.90 -0.73 22.38
N ALA A 216 -11.06 -1.53 21.72
CA ALA A 216 -9.60 -1.46 21.81
C ALA A 216 -8.98 -0.42 20.84
N LEU A 217 -9.66 -0.09 19.74
CA LEU A 217 -9.26 0.99 18.83
C LEU A 217 -10.35 2.05 18.73
N SER A 218 -9.92 3.30 18.49
CA SER A 218 -10.83 4.40 18.22
C SER A 218 -11.29 4.39 16.75
N ILE A 219 -12.44 5.01 16.49
CA ILE A 219 -12.91 5.26 15.12
C ILE A 219 -11.89 6.07 14.30
N GLN A 220 -11.14 6.95 14.96
CA GLN A 220 -10.09 7.75 14.31
C GLN A 220 -8.98 6.87 13.72
N ALA A 221 -8.62 5.76 14.40
CA ALA A 221 -7.63 4.83 13.87
C ALA A 221 -8.11 4.16 12.56
N ILE A 222 -9.40 3.82 12.46
CA ILE A 222 -10.00 3.26 11.23
C ILE A 222 -9.99 4.30 10.11
N ALA A 223 -10.41 5.54 10.42
CA ALA A 223 -10.44 6.63 9.46
C ALA A 223 -9.03 6.92 8.90
N THR A 224 -8.02 7.00 9.77
CA THR A 224 -6.62 7.19 9.36
C THR A 224 -6.11 6.04 8.50
N LEU A 225 -6.38 4.79 8.87
CA LEU A 225 -5.96 3.62 8.09
C LEU A 225 -6.57 3.62 6.68
N ARG A 226 -7.85 4.02 6.57
CA ARG A 226 -8.57 4.07 5.29
C ARG A 226 -8.34 5.34 4.47
N GLY A 227 -7.79 6.39 5.08
CA GLY A 227 -7.64 7.71 4.45
C GLY A 227 -8.97 8.41 4.18
N ILE A 228 -9.98 8.19 5.02
CA ILE A 228 -11.31 8.83 4.93
C ILE A 228 -11.58 9.68 6.17
N THR A 229 -12.66 10.45 6.17
CA THR A 229 -13.03 11.25 7.34
C THR A 229 -13.54 10.36 8.47
N ARG A 230 -13.41 10.83 9.72
CA ARG A 230 -13.99 10.16 10.89
C ARG A 230 -15.50 9.94 10.72
N GLN A 231 -16.20 10.94 10.20
CA GLN A 231 -17.67 10.90 10.03
C GLN A 231 -18.09 9.84 9.01
N GLU A 232 -17.38 9.73 7.89
CA GLU A 232 -17.63 8.66 6.90
C GLU A 232 -17.38 7.28 7.51
N ALA A 233 -16.24 7.08 8.18
CA ALA A 233 -15.91 5.82 8.84
C ALA A 233 -16.98 5.43 9.88
N GLU A 234 -17.44 6.39 10.68
CA GLU A 234 -18.46 6.19 11.71
C GLU A 234 -19.82 5.82 11.10
N THR A 235 -20.19 6.47 9.99
CA THR A 235 -21.43 6.21 9.28
C THR A 235 -21.44 4.81 8.69
N GLU A 236 -20.39 4.44 7.94
CA GLU A 236 -20.30 3.11 7.32
C GLU A 236 -20.26 1.98 8.35
N LEU A 237 -19.50 2.13 9.44
CA LEU A 237 -19.43 1.09 10.47
C LEU A 237 -20.76 0.95 11.22
N ARG A 238 -21.44 2.06 11.53
CA ARG A 238 -22.76 2.03 12.16
C ARG A 238 -23.82 1.38 11.26
N GLU A 239 -23.83 1.71 9.97
CA GLU A 239 -24.73 1.10 8.98
C GLU A 239 -24.48 -0.40 8.83
N ALA A 240 -23.22 -0.83 8.96
CA ALA A 240 -22.83 -2.24 8.99
C ALA A 240 -23.10 -2.93 10.34
N GLY A 241 -23.66 -2.24 11.34
CA GLY A 241 -23.92 -2.78 12.69
C GLY A 241 -22.66 -2.97 13.54
N VAL A 242 -21.53 -2.40 13.13
CA VAL A 242 -20.27 -2.44 13.88
C VAL A 242 -20.22 -1.24 14.83
N VAL A 243 -20.56 -1.48 16.09
CA VAL A 243 -20.49 -0.50 17.18
C VAL A 243 -19.50 -0.96 18.24
N PRO A 244 -18.78 -0.04 18.90
CA PRO A 244 -17.83 -0.40 19.94
C PRO A 244 -18.59 -0.90 21.17
N CYS A 245 -18.10 -1.99 21.77
CA CYS A 245 -18.59 -2.47 23.05
C CYS A 245 -18.30 -1.41 24.12
N GLU A 246 -19.33 -0.95 24.83
CA GLU A 246 -19.13 -0.17 26.04
C GLU A 246 -18.43 -1.05 27.06
N ARG A 247 -17.15 -0.75 27.34
CA ARG A 247 -16.51 -1.27 28.54
C ARG A 247 -16.97 -0.36 29.68
N PRO A 248 -17.81 -0.85 30.62
CA PRO A 248 -18.06 -0.10 31.83
C PRO A 248 -16.71 0.10 32.51
N VAL A 249 -16.31 1.36 32.66
CA VAL A 249 -15.18 1.69 33.54
C VAL A 249 -15.67 1.34 34.94
N VAL A 250 -15.23 0.20 35.45
CA VAL A 250 -15.39 -0.13 36.86
C VAL A 250 -14.45 0.80 37.60
N TRP A 251 -14.94 2.00 37.92
CA TRP A 251 -14.36 2.78 39.00
C TRP A 251 -14.45 1.90 40.24
N ALA A 252 -13.33 1.75 40.97
CA ALA A 252 -13.38 1.12 42.28
C ALA A 252 -14.48 1.82 43.08
N ASP A 253 -15.38 1.05 43.68
CA ASP A 253 -16.36 1.62 44.59
C ASP A 253 -15.57 2.34 45.70
N PRO A 254 -15.89 3.59 46.08
CA PRO A 254 -15.22 4.25 47.19
C PRO A 254 -15.20 3.41 48.48
N THR A 255 -16.13 2.45 48.62
CA THR A 255 -16.21 1.49 49.73
C THR A 255 -15.26 0.29 49.60
N GLU A 256 -14.65 0.07 48.43
CA GLU A 256 -13.61 -0.94 48.20
C GLU A 256 -12.19 -0.40 48.44
N LEU A 257 -12.04 0.91 48.68
CA LEU A 257 -10.78 1.49 49.12
C LEU A 257 -10.48 1.04 50.57
N PRO A 258 -9.26 0.61 50.88
CA PRO A 258 -8.89 0.33 52.26
C PRO A 258 -9.05 1.61 53.11
N ASP A 259 -9.54 1.46 54.34
CA ASP A 259 -9.52 2.55 55.32
C ASP A 259 -8.06 3.01 55.50
N VAL A 260 -7.75 4.19 54.97
CA VAL A 260 -6.45 4.82 55.16
C VAL A 260 -6.52 5.64 56.44
N GLU A 261 -5.87 5.15 57.51
CA GLU A 261 -5.52 6.02 58.64
C GLU A 261 -4.50 7.05 58.14
N VAL A 262 -4.97 8.26 57.86
CA VAL A 262 -4.09 9.38 57.49
C VAL A 262 -3.53 9.97 58.78
N ASP A 263 -2.25 9.75 59.04
CA ASP A 263 -1.52 10.45 60.09
C ASP A 263 -1.27 11.90 59.67
N LEU A 264 -2.07 12.80 60.22
CA LEU A 264 -2.00 14.25 59.96
C LEU A 264 -1.08 14.99 60.93
N ALA A 265 -0.37 14.29 61.83
CA ALA A 265 0.47 14.94 62.85
C ALA A 265 1.52 15.87 62.23
N ALA A 266 2.12 15.48 61.09
CA ALA A 266 3.09 16.29 60.38
C ALA A 266 2.49 17.57 59.75
N LEU A 267 1.20 17.53 59.37
CA LEU A 267 0.48 18.68 58.81
C LEU A 267 0.07 19.65 59.93
N ASP A 268 -0.39 19.10 61.05
CA ASP A 268 -0.72 19.88 62.25
C ASP A 268 0.52 20.58 62.82
N GLU A 269 1.69 19.94 62.79
CA GLU A 269 2.94 20.56 63.23
C GLU A 269 3.39 21.69 62.29
N ALA A 270 3.24 21.51 60.97
CA ALA A 270 3.53 22.55 59.97
C ALA A 270 2.57 23.76 60.07
N LEU A 271 1.30 23.53 60.39
CA LEU A 271 0.30 24.59 60.58
C LEU A 271 0.45 25.32 61.93
N ASN A 272 1.08 24.68 62.93
CA ASN A 272 1.32 25.25 64.25
C ASN A 272 2.70 25.92 64.38
N THR A 273 3.58 25.84 63.36
CA THR A 273 4.83 26.61 63.35
C THR A 273 4.53 28.11 63.29
N PRO A 274 4.87 28.91 64.33
CA PRO A 274 4.68 30.36 64.29
C PRO A 274 5.66 30.98 63.30
N ASP A 275 5.15 31.83 62.42
CA ASP A 275 5.93 32.61 61.46
C ASP A 275 6.80 33.63 62.21
N HIS A 276 8.03 33.28 62.56
CA HIS A 276 8.95 34.19 63.25
C HIS A 276 10.41 34.05 62.79
N THR A 277 10.81 35.05 61.99
CA THR A 277 12.07 35.77 62.23
C THR A 277 11.81 37.28 62.10
N PRO A 278 11.91 38.06 63.18
CA PRO A 278 12.14 39.51 63.11
C PRO A 278 13.62 39.82 62.91
N GLU A 279 13.90 40.90 62.16
CA GLU A 279 15.23 41.48 61.92
C GLU A 279 16.04 41.74 63.20
N PRO A 280 17.39 41.68 63.15
CA PRO A 280 18.23 42.17 64.22
C PRO A 280 18.45 43.70 64.12
N PRO A 281 18.70 44.40 65.24
CA PRO A 281 18.65 45.85 65.31
C PRO A 281 19.96 46.54 64.90
N ASP A 282 19.77 47.78 64.43
CA ASP A 282 20.76 48.81 64.16
C ASP A 282 21.46 49.26 65.45
N THR A 283 22.81 49.26 65.46
CA THR A 283 23.60 50.03 66.43
C THR A 283 24.78 50.70 65.72
N THR A 284 24.61 52.00 65.47
CA THR A 284 25.69 52.95 65.16
C THR A 284 26.64 53.15 66.34
N THR A 285 27.95 53.18 66.11
CA THR A 285 28.88 54.00 66.92
C THR A 285 30.03 54.51 66.06
N ARG A 286 30.19 55.84 66.07
CA ARG A 286 31.29 56.63 65.48
C ARG A 286 32.58 56.51 66.30
N GLU A 287 33.74 56.63 65.65
CA GLU A 287 34.88 57.51 65.98
C GLU A 287 35.99 57.36 64.91
N ARG A 288 36.29 58.42 64.14
CA ARG A 288 37.49 59.31 64.21
C ARG A 288 38.83 58.63 63.87
N GLU A 289 39.33 58.85 62.65
CA GLU A 289 40.44 59.76 62.29
C GLU A 289 40.51 59.92 60.77
#